data_AF-A0A8T4XJE1-F1
#
_entry.id   AF-A0A8T4XJE1-F1
#
_cell.length_a   1.000
_cell.length_b   1.000
_cell.length_c   1.000
_cell.angle_alpha   90.00
_cell.angle_beta   90.00
_cell.angle_gamma   90.00
#
_symmetry.space_group_name_H-M   'P 1'
#
loop_
_entity.id
_entity.type
_entity.pdbx_description
1 polymer ?
#
loop_
_entity_poly.entity_id
_entity_poly.type
_entity_poly.pdbx_seq_one_letter_code
_entity_poly.pdbx_strand_id
1 'polypeptide(L)'
;MAKISVYRFLSAGCNGCDVEILECLVPRYKLADLGIEVVERPEEANVLILTGGVNVKGKEELLKTYETINPPKIVIAVGNCALTKEIFDKGYPMVGPPDQIIPVNYYVPGCPPRPQAIVKAVADILGVKIEEKEDYWLAPEGFRGKHEFDREKCMGCGTCAQVCTADAIDVIDGPDKRIVRVNYGHCSFCAVCQDECPTQAIRLTREYHLVTNNRQTTMVSNEVDLLSCSVCGGTFIPEKQIDWALKRITTEKVPAYSEFSNEILSAMKICMVCRRSIKNIREAKRLLTRLSEKVRGF
;
A
#
# COMPACT_ATOMS: atom_id res chain seq x y z
N MET A 1 -7.30 -16.43 -32.39
CA MET A 1 -6.36 -15.63 -31.59
C MET A 1 -4.95 -15.96 -32.04
N ALA A 2 -4.03 -14.99 -32.05
CA ALA A 2 -2.61 -15.30 -32.22
C ALA A 2 -2.17 -16.19 -31.04
N LYS A 3 -1.28 -17.15 -31.29
CA LYS A 3 -0.71 -18.02 -30.25
C LYS A 3 0.00 -17.16 -29.19
N ILE A 4 -0.22 -17.44 -27.92
CA ILE A 4 0.40 -16.72 -26.80
C ILE A 4 1.54 -17.58 -26.29
N SER A 5 2.77 -17.16 -26.60
CA SER A 5 3.98 -17.87 -26.21
C SER A 5 4.73 -17.00 -25.20
N VAL A 6 4.89 -17.53 -23.99
CA VAL A 6 5.37 -16.82 -22.80
C VAL A 6 6.81 -17.21 -22.51
N TYR A 7 7.67 -16.22 -22.41
CA TYR A 7 9.01 -16.35 -21.86
C TYR A 7 9.09 -15.68 -20.49
N ARG A 8 9.63 -16.39 -19.50
CA ARG A 8 9.83 -15.87 -18.14
C ARG A 8 11.26 -15.35 -18.00
N PHE A 9 11.41 -14.12 -17.53
CA PHE A 9 12.69 -13.51 -17.23
C PHE A 9 12.76 -13.14 -15.75
N LEU A 10 13.73 -13.71 -15.05
CA LEU A 10 14.02 -13.42 -13.65
C LEU A 10 15.19 -12.44 -13.54
N SER A 11 15.00 -11.34 -12.81
CA SER A 11 16.08 -10.44 -12.42
C SER A 11 16.07 -10.21 -10.92
N ALA A 12 17.16 -10.57 -10.23
CA ALA A 12 17.37 -10.31 -8.80
C ALA A 12 16.12 -10.51 -7.89
N GLY A 13 15.45 -11.65 -8.05
CA GLY A 13 14.30 -12.06 -7.22
C GLY A 13 14.65 -13.18 -6.23
N CYS A 14 13.71 -13.51 -5.35
CA CYS A 14 13.83 -14.57 -4.32
C CYS A 14 13.23 -15.92 -4.75
N ASN A 15 12.88 -16.07 -6.03
CA ASN A 15 12.15 -17.21 -6.60
C ASN A 15 10.72 -17.46 -6.12
N GLY A 16 10.20 -16.71 -5.13
CA GLY A 16 8.82 -16.84 -4.68
C GLY A 16 7.80 -16.67 -5.82
N CYS A 17 7.90 -15.58 -6.61
CA CYS A 17 7.01 -15.37 -7.75
C CYS A 17 7.18 -16.43 -8.85
N ASP A 18 8.38 -17.01 -8.99
CA ASP A 18 8.62 -18.05 -9.99
C ASP A 18 7.91 -19.35 -9.61
N VAL A 19 7.90 -19.71 -8.32
CA VAL A 19 7.13 -20.84 -7.81
C VAL A 19 5.64 -20.64 -8.09
N GLU A 20 5.09 -19.44 -7.81
CA GLU A 20 3.67 -19.15 -8.07
C GLU A 20 3.33 -19.17 -9.57
N ILE A 21 4.25 -18.74 -10.44
CA ILE A 21 4.08 -18.83 -11.91
C ILE A 21 4.08 -20.29 -12.36
N LEU A 22 5.00 -21.12 -11.86
CA LEU A 22 5.03 -22.55 -12.20
C LEU A 22 3.78 -23.26 -11.68
N GLU A 23 3.30 -22.89 -10.50
CA GLU A 23 2.05 -23.40 -9.94
C GLU A 23 0.86 -23.08 -10.85
N CYS A 24 0.85 -21.93 -11.55
CA CYS A 24 -0.20 -21.62 -12.53
C CYS A 24 -0.29 -22.64 -13.69
N LEU A 25 0.79 -23.38 -13.99
CA LEU A 25 0.83 -24.37 -15.07
C LEU A 25 0.21 -25.71 -14.67
N VAL A 26 -0.01 -25.97 -13.38
CA VAL A 26 -0.65 -27.22 -12.98
C VAL A 26 -2.12 -27.24 -13.46
N PRO A 27 -2.70 -28.42 -13.78
CA PRO A 27 -4.06 -28.52 -14.30
C PRO A 27 -5.13 -27.84 -13.42
N ARG A 28 -4.86 -27.70 -12.13
CA ARG A 28 -5.72 -27.02 -11.16
C ARG A 28 -6.11 -25.59 -11.57
N TYR A 29 -5.20 -24.84 -12.19
CA TYR A 29 -5.44 -23.43 -12.53
C TYR A 29 -5.89 -23.22 -13.98
N LYS A 30 -5.93 -24.28 -14.78
CA LYS A 30 -6.46 -24.28 -16.16
C LYS A 30 -5.82 -23.20 -17.05
N LEU A 31 -4.58 -22.78 -16.76
CA LEU A 31 -3.88 -21.76 -17.57
C LEU A 31 -3.62 -22.25 -19.00
N ALA A 32 -3.37 -23.55 -19.17
CA ALA A 32 -3.22 -24.18 -20.49
C ALA A 32 -4.48 -24.06 -21.36
N ASP A 33 -5.67 -24.03 -20.76
CA ASP A 33 -6.94 -23.88 -21.48
C ASP A 33 -7.09 -22.48 -22.12
N LEU A 34 -6.27 -21.50 -21.67
CA LEU A 34 -6.20 -20.16 -22.27
C LEU A 34 -5.31 -20.13 -23.52
N GLY A 35 -4.79 -21.27 -23.99
CA GLY A 35 -3.92 -21.35 -25.16
C GLY A 35 -2.53 -20.75 -24.95
N ILE A 36 -2.08 -20.71 -23.69
CA ILE A 36 -0.77 -20.22 -23.27
C ILE A 36 0.24 -21.35 -23.39
N GLU A 37 1.31 -21.07 -24.11
CA GLU A 37 2.47 -21.95 -24.22
C GLU A 37 3.67 -21.30 -23.54
N VAL A 38 4.34 -22.03 -22.65
CA VAL A 38 5.62 -21.57 -22.08
C VAL A 38 6.73 -22.02 -23.01
N VAL A 39 7.60 -21.09 -23.37
CA VAL A 39 8.75 -21.35 -24.24
C VAL A 39 10.05 -21.11 -23.50
N GLU A 40 11.10 -21.84 -23.89
CA GLU A 40 12.42 -21.73 -23.27
C GLU A 40 13.32 -20.69 -23.94
N ARG A 41 12.92 -20.20 -25.12
CA ARG A 41 13.73 -19.28 -25.93
C ARG A 41 12.97 -17.98 -26.17
N PRO A 42 13.60 -16.81 -25.96
CA PRO A 42 12.93 -15.52 -26.15
C PRO A 42 12.45 -15.31 -27.58
N GLU A 43 13.16 -15.83 -28.59
CA GLU A 43 12.77 -15.73 -30.00
C GLU A 43 11.49 -16.49 -30.37
N GLU A 44 10.98 -17.35 -29.48
CA GLU A 44 9.72 -18.07 -29.65
C GLU A 44 8.55 -17.36 -28.95
N ALA A 45 8.83 -16.37 -28.10
CA ALA A 45 7.83 -15.69 -27.28
C ALA A 45 7.31 -14.41 -27.91
N ASN A 46 6.08 -14.04 -27.56
CA ASN A 46 5.51 -12.70 -27.76
C ASN A 46 5.05 -12.07 -26.44
N VAL A 47 5.07 -12.83 -25.34
CA VAL A 47 4.80 -12.34 -23.99
C VAL A 47 6.03 -12.55 -23.09
N LEU A 48 6.42 -11.50 -22.37
CA LEU A 48 7.51 -11.51 -21.41
C LEU A 48 6.95 -11.33 -20.00
N ILE A 49 7.11 -12.34 -19.14
CA ILE A 49 6.81 -12.24 -17.71
C ILE A 49 8.09 -11.91 -16.95
N LEU A 50 8.08 -10.81 -16.21
CA LEU A 50 9.22 -10.32 -15.45
C LEU A 50 9.00 -10.52 -13.96
N THR A 51 9.93 -11.21 -13.31
CA THR A 51 9.98 -11.35 -11.85
C THR A 51 11.23 -10.69 -11.29
N GLY A 52 11.09 -10.09 -10.10
CA GLY A 52 12.18 -9.42 -9.42
C GLY A 52 12.54 -8.04 -9.98
N GLY A 53 13.37 -7.29 -9.24
CA GLY A 53 13.82 -5.96 -9.66
C GLY A 53 15.07 -6.05 -10.54
N VAL A 54 15.32 -5.06 -11.39
CA VAL A 54 16.46 -5.14 -12.31
C VAL A 54 17.72 -4.61 -11.65
N ASN A 55 18.72 -5.48 -11.53
CA ASN A 55 20.05 -5.11 -11.04
C ASN A 55 20.99 -4.68 -12.18
N VAL A 56 22.15 -4.11 -11.83
CA VAL A 56 23.14 -3.62 -12.81
C VAL A 56 23.55 -4.69 -13.82
N LYS A 57 23.68 -5.95 -13.40
CA LYS A 57 24.11 -7.05 -14.27
C LYS A 57 23.00 -7.55 -15.20
N GLY A 58 21.75 -7.51 -14.73
CA GLY A 58 20.58 -8.01 -15.48
C GLY A 58 20.01 -7.01 -16.48
N LYS A 59 20.42 -5.73 -16.42
CA LYS A 59 19.91 -4.66 -17.29
C LYS A 59 20.13 -4.96 -18.77
N GLU A 60 21.35 -5.31 -19.16
CA GLU A 60 21.70 -5.54 -20.57
C GLU A 60 20.98 -6.77 -21.12
N GLU A 61 20.90 -7.83 -20.32
CA GLU A 61 20.21 -9.07 -20.68
C GLU A 61 18.70 -8.87 -20.86
N LEU A 62 18.09 -8.03 -20.02
CA LEU A 62 16.68 -7.66 -20.15
C LEU A 62 16.40 -6.91 -21.46
N LEU A 63 17.26 -5.95 -21.82
CA LEU A 63 17.12 -5.20 -23.07
C LEU A 63 17.22 -6.11 -24.28
N LYS A 64 18.23 -6.98 -24.33
CA LYS A 64 18.40 -7.98 -25.39
C LYS A 64 17.20 -8.89 -25.50
N THR A 65 16.74 -9.44 -24.37
CA THR A 65 15.54 -10.29 -24.33
C THR A 65 14.32 -9.57 -24.89
N TYR A 66 14.07 -8.34 -24.47
CA TYR A 66 12.94 -7.55 -24.95
C TYR A 66 13.04 -7.24 -26.44
N GLU A 67 14.24 -7.01 -26.99
CA GLU A 67 14.44 -6.83 -28.42
C GLU A 67 14.16 -8.12 -29.21
N THR A 68 14.57 -9.28 -28.70
CA THR A 68 14.45 -10.59 -29.33
C THR A 68 13.01 -11.13 -29.41
N ILE A 69 12.14 -10.87 -28.43
CA ILE A 69 10.75 -11.38 -28.47
C ILE A 69 9.97 -10.86 -29.69
N ASN A 70 9.04 -11.66 -30.18
CA ASN A 70 8.24 -11.38 -31.38
C ASN A 70 7.15 -10.32 -31.12
N PRO A 71 6.84 -9.45 -32.09
CA PRO A 71 5.64 -8.62 -32.04
C PRO A 71 4.35 -9.45 -32.24
N PRO A 72 3.20 -9.04 -31.66
CA PRO A 72 3.03 -7.94 -30.71
C PRO A 72 3.61 -8.28 -29.33
N LYS A 73 4.43 -7.39 -28.77
CA LYS A 73 5.12 -7.60 -27.49
C LYS A 73 4.20 -7.22 -26.33
N ILE A 74 3.97 -8.16 -25.40
CA ILE A 74 3.26 -7.89 -24.13
C ILE A 74 4.23 -8.18 -22.98
N VAL A 75 4.41 -7.21 -22.09
CA VAL A 75 5.30 -7.33 -20.93
C VAL A 75 4.48 -7.22 -19.65
N ILE A 76 4.60 -8.22 -18.78
CA ILE A 76 3.88 -8.31 -17.50
C ILE A 76 4.90 -8.38 -16.36
N ALA A 77 4.89 -7.38 -15.48
CA ALA A 77 5.68 -7.39 -14.25
C ALA A 77 4.90 -8.09 -13.13
N VAL A 78 5.44 -9.17 -12.59
CA VAL A 78 4.81 -10.00 -11.55
C VAL A 78 5.59 -9.89 -10.25
N GLY A 79 4.90 -9.45 -9.21
CA GLY A 79 5.39 -9.32 -7.85
C GLY A 79 6.04 -7.98 -7.53
N ASN A 80 6.03 -7.62 -6.25
CA ASN A 80 6.41 -6.28 -5.77
C ASN A 80 7.83 -5.87 -6.13
N CYS A 81 8.79 -6.81 -6.14
CA CYS A 81 10.15 -6.53 -6.59
C CYS A 81 10.20 -6.02 -8.04
N ALA A 82 9.37 -6.56 -8.93
CA ALA A 82 9.27 -6.08 -10.32
C ALA A 82 8.51 -4.76 -10.41
N LEU A 83 7.68 -4.39 -9.42
CA LEU A 83 6.94 -3.14 -9.44
C LEU A 83 7.76 -1.97 -8.87
N THR A 84 8.47 -2.19 -7.76
CA THR A 84 9.11 -1.12 -6.97
C THR A 84 10.53 -1.42 -6.51
N LYS A 85 11.06 -2.62 -6.77
CA LYS A 85 12.23 -3.24 -6.12
C LYS A 85 12.01 -3.64 -4.65
N GLU A 86 10.85 -3.33 -4.06
CA GLU A 86 10.45 -3.71 -2.71
C GLU A 86 11.58 -3.59 -1.68
N ILE A 87 12.00 -4.67 -0.99
CA ILE A 87 13.07 -4.61 0.02
C ILE A 87 14.43 -4.10 -0.51
N PHE A 88 14.62 -4.08 -1.83
CA PHE A 88 15.84 -3.60 -2.49
C PHE A 88 15.70 -2.19 -3.08
N ASP A 89 14.63 -1.46 -2.79
CA ASP A 89 14.37 -0.13 -3.36
C ASP A 89 15.49 0.90 -3.17
N LYS A 90 16.12 0.90 -1.98
CA LYS A 90 17.26 1.72 -1.59
C LYS A 90 18.61 1.02 -1.81
N GLY A 91 18.59 -0.20 -2.39
CA GLY A 91 19.78 -0.98 -2.65
C GLY A 91 20.62 -0.42 -3.80
N TYR A 92 21.91 -0.21 -3.57
CA TYR A 92 22.86 0.24 -4.59
C TYR A 92 22.99 -0.65 -5.85
N PRO A 93 22.80 -1.99 -5.82
CA PRO A 93 22.97 -2.79 -7.04
C PRO A 93 21.75 -2.75 -7.95
N MET A 94 20.65 -2.11 -7.52
CA MET A 94 19.40 -2.07 -8.27
C MET A 94 19.36 -0.85 -9.20
N VAL A 95 19.13 -1.10 -10.49
CA VAL A 95 18.93 -0.04 -11.49
C VAL A 95 17.53 0.54 -11.38
N GLY A 96 16.53 -0.32 -11.17
CA GLY A 96 15.13 0.10 -11.12
C GLY A 96 14.17 -1.06 -11.30
N PRO A 97 12.86 -0.78 -11.21
CA PRO A 97 11.83 -1.66 -11.74
C PRO A 97 11.96 -1.75 -13.28
N PRO A 98 11.48 -2.82 -13.93
CA PRO A 98 11.67 -3.03 -15.37
C PRO A 98 11.04 -1.94 -16.25
N ASP A 99 10.00 -1.26 -15.77
CA ASP A 99 9.32 -0.17 -16.48
C ASP A 99 10.17 1.09 -16.67
N GLN A 100 11.31 1.19 -15.99
CA GLN A 100 12.33 2.23 -16.23
C GLN A 100 13.34 1.85 -17.31
N ILE A 101 13.27 0.62 -17.84
CA ILE A 101 14.25 0.05 -18.77
C ILE A 101 13.59 -0.37 -20.08
N ILE A 102 12.42 -1.00 -20.01
CA ILE A 102 11.61 -1.40 -21.17
C ILE A 102 10.13 -1.05 -20.96
N PRO A 103 9.31 -0.96 -22.02
CA PRO A 103 7.87 -0.80 -21.88
C PRO A 103 7.24 -1.99 -21.14
N VAL A 104 6.54 -1.71 -20.04
CA VAL A 104 5.76 -2.71 -19.28
C VAL A 104 4.28 -2.40 -19.48
N ASN A 105 3.49 -3.40 -19.88
CA ASN A 105 2.07 -3.24 -20.17
C ASN A 105 1.19 -3.46 -18.94
N TYR A 106 1.53 -4.43 -18.10
CA TYR A 106 0.72 -4.83 -16.96
C TYR A 106 1.56 -5.14 -15.72
N TYR A 107 0.96 -4.96 -14.55
CA TYR A 107 1.57 -5.16 -13.25
C TYR A 107 0.65 -6.03 -12.39
N VAL A 108 1.22 -7.04 -11.74
CA VAL A 108 0.54 -7.95 -10.81
C VAL A 108 1.17 -7.80 -9.42
N PRO A 109 0.61 -6.97 -8.53
CA PRO A 109 1.10 -6.78 -7.16
C PRO A 109 0.99 -8.05 -6.30
N GLY A 110 1.95 -8.24 -5.40
CA GLY A 110 2.01 -9.35 -4.44
C GLY A 110 3.45 -9.75 -4.09
N CYS A 111 3.65 -10.34 -2.91
CA CYS A 111 4.98 -10.80 -2.48
C CYS A 111 4.92 -12.17 -1.77
N PRO A 112 4.77 -13.28 -2.53
CA PRO A 112 4.44 -13.31 -3.96
C PRO A 112 2.92 -13.18 -4.20
N PRO A 113 2.48 -12.82 -5.42
CA PRO A 113 1.06 -12.89 -5.78
C PRO A 113 0.63 -14.36 -5.88
N ARG A 114 -0.55 -14.69 -5.32
CA ARG A 114 -1.10 -16.05 -5.42
C ARG A 114 -1.33 -16.46 -6.89
N PRO A 115 -1.33 -17.76 -7.23
CA PRO A 115 -1.48 -18.22 -8.62
C PRO A 115 -2.80 -17.74 -9.24
N GLN A 116 -3.88 -17.70 -8.45
CA GLN A 116 -5.18 -17.21 -8.87
C GLN A 116 -5.13 -15.74 -9.30
N ALA A 117 -4.31 -14.90 -8.67
CA ALA A 117 -4.15 -13.50 -9.05
C ALA A 117 -3.43 -13.39 -10.40
N ILE A 118 -2.42 -14.24 -10.63
CA ILE A 118 -1.66 -14.29 -11.89
C ILE A 118 -2.55 -14.79 -13.02
N VAL A 119 -3.26 -15.92 -12.84
CA VAL A 119 -4.16 -16.48 -13.88
C VAL A 119 -5.28 -15.51 -14.21
N LYS A 120 -5.90 -14.88 -13.20
CA LYS A 120 -6.96 -13.90 -13.43
C LYS A 120 -6.43 -12.63 -14.12
N ALA A 121 -5.23 -12.18 -13.78
CA ALA A 121 -4.57 -11.09 -14.50
C ALA A 121 -4.37 -11.42 -15.98
N VAL A 122 -3.88 -12.63 -16.28
CA VAL A 122 -3.71 -13.08 -17.66
C VAL A 122 -5.06 -13.19 -18.38
N ALA A 123 -6.08 -13.77 -17.75
CA ALA A 123 -7.42 -13.87 -18.32
C ALA A 123 -8.00 -12.48 -18.68
N ASP A 124 -7.87 -11.50 -17.78
CA ASP A 124 -8.32 -10.12 -18.00
C ASP A 124 -7.56 -9.46 -19.17
N ILE A 125 -6.24 -9.65 -19.25
CA ILE A 125 -5.40 -9.14 -20.35
C ILE A 125 -5.83 -9.72 -21.70
N LEU A 126 -6.25 -10.99 -21.72
CA LEU A 126 -6.72 -11.68 -22.92
C LEU A 126 -8.21 -11.44 -23.22
N GLY A 127 -8.95 -10.81 -22.32
CA GLY A 127 -10.39 -10.65 -22.42
C GLY A 127 -11.16 -11.97 -22.34
N VAL A 128 -10.59 -12.98 -21.68
CA VAL A 128 -11.20 -14.30 -21.51
C VAL A 128 -11.79 -14.42 -20.11
N LYS A 129 -12.97 -15.05 -20.01
CA LYS A 129 -13.57 -15.36 -18.71
C LYS A 129 -13.09 -16.74 -18.25
N ILE A 130 -12.63 -16.80 -17.01
CA ILE A 130 -12.30 -18.06 -16.33
C ILE A 130 -13.42 -18.43 -15.36
N GLU A 131 -13.62 -19.73 -15.15
CA GLU A 131 -14.58 -20.21 -14.16
C GLU A 131 -13.95 -20.23 -12.76
N GLU A 132 -14.41 -19.35 -11.87
CA GLU A 132 -13.95 -19.23 -10.48
C GLU A 132 -14.87 -20.01 -9.51
N LYS A 133 -15.43 -21.15 -9.95
CA LYS A 133 -16.49 -21.88 -9.21
C LYS A 133 -15.95 -22.80 -8.09
N GLU A 134 -14.68 -23.18 -8.17
CA GLU A 134 -14.08 -24.14 -7.23
C GLU A 134 -13.57 -23.42 -5.97
N ASP A 135 -13.71 -24.06 -4.80
CA ASP A 135 -13.48 -23.44 -3.48
C ASP A 135 -12.08 -22.81 -3.31
N TYR A 136 -11.07 -23.30 -4.04
CA TYR A 136 -9.70 -22.77 -3.96
C TYR A 136 -9.51 -21.43 -4.68
N TRP A 137 -10.49 -20.97 -5.48
CA TRP A 137 -10.49 -19.59 -5.99
C TRP A 137 -10.83 -18.59 -4.89
N LEU A 138 -11.68 -19.00 -3.95
CA LEU A 138 -12.03 -18.17 -2.80
C LEU A 138 -10.79 -17.96 -1.93
N ALA A 139 -10.58 -16.72 -1.47
CA ALA A 139 -9.57 -16.46 -0.47
C ALA A 139 -10.05 -17.01 0.89
N PRO A 140 -9.22 -17.75 1.62
CA PRO A 140 -9.61 -18.32 2.90
C PRO A 140 -9.87 -17.22 3.95
N GLU A 141 -10.48 -17.62 5.06
CA GLU A 141 -10.56 -16.74 6.23
C GLU A 141 -9.17 -16.38 6.74
N GLY A 142 -9.01 -15.11 7.16
CA GLY A 142 -7.72 -14.56 7.54
C GLY A 142 -6.79 -14.16 6.39
N PHE A 143 -7.20 -14.33 5.12
CA PHE A 143 -6.42 -13.84 3.99
C PHE A 143 -6.23 -12.32 4.06
N ARG A 144 -5.03 -11.87 3.69
CA ARG A 144 -4.56 -10.48 3.79
C ARG A 144 -4.40 -9.89 2.41
N GLY A 145 -5.47 -9.30 1.90
CA GLY A 145 -5.53 -8.66 0.59
C GLY A 145 -5.54 -7.14 0.66
N LYS A 146 -6.20 -6.54 -0.34
CA LYS A 146 -6.37 -5.08 -0.47
C LYS A 146 -6.86 -4.44 0.82
N HIS A 147 -6.31 -3.27 1.14
CA HIS A 147 -6.74 -2.50 2.30
C HIS A 147 -8.07 -1.82 2.02
N GLU A 148 -8.97 -1.91 2.99
CA GLU A 148 -10.19 -1.14 3.07
C GLU A 148 -10.08 -0.17 4.26
N PHE A 149 -10.36 1.10 3.98
CA PHE A 149 -10.31 2.17 4.97
C PHE A 149 -11.73 2.55 5.40
N ASP A 150 -12.01 2.42 6.70
CA ASP A 150 -13.16 3.05 7.34
C ASP A 150 -12.86 4.55 7.48
N ARG A 151 -13.42 5.34 6.56
CA ARG A 151 -13.21 6.80 6.49
C ARG A 151 -13.74 7.53 7.72
N GLU A 152 -14.72 6.95 8.40
CA GLU A 152 -15.29 7.53 9.60
C GLU A 152 -14.37 7.34 10.80
N LYS A 153 -13.80 6.15 10.96
CA LYS A 153 -12.87 5.83 12.06
C LYS A 153 -11.46 6.34 11.83
N CYS A 154 -11.02 6.52 10.59
CA CYS A 154 -9.65 6.96 10.32
C CYS A 154 -9.44 8.40 10.79
N MET A 155 -8.57 8.57 11.79
CA MET A 155 -8.21 9.88 12.34
C MET A 155 -6.94 10.49 11.73
N GLY A 156 -6.31 9.82 10.75
CA GLY A 156 -5.09 10.31 10.09
C GLY A 156 -3.86 10.45 10.99
N CYS A 157 -3.79 9.70 12.09
CA CYS A 157 -2.67 9.78 13.05
C CYS A 157 -1.31 9.36 12.50
N GLY A 158 -1.30 8.58 11.41
CA GLY A 158 -0.07 8.10 10.77
C GLY A 158 0.59 6.89 11.42
N THR A 159 0.00 6.29 12.47
CA THR A 159 0.54 5.07 13.12
C THR A 159 0.80 3.96 12.11
N CYS A 160 -0.12 3.74 11.16
CA CYS A 160 0.01 2.72 10.11
C CYS A 160 1.29 2.88 9.27
N ALA A 161 1.70 4.10 8.96
CA ALA A 161 2.95 4.38 8.26
C ALA A 161 4.17 4.12 9.14
N GLN A 162 4.12 4.52 10.42
CA GLN A 162 5.22 4.31 11.37
C GLN A 162 5.53 2.84 11.63
N VAL A 163 4.51 1.97 11.61
CA VAL A 163 4.67 0.52 11.84
C VAL A 163 4.89 -0.27 10.54
N CYS A 164 4.84 0.39 9.37
CA CYS A 164 4.96 -0.29 8.10
C CYS A 164 6.41 -0.73 7.87
N THR A 165 6.69 -2.02 8.07
CA THR A 165 8.03 -2.59 7.85
C THR A 165 8.48 -2.56 6.39
N ALA A 166 7.52 -2.50 5.47
CA ALA A 166 7.78 -2.39 4.05
C ALA A 166 7.97 -0.94 3.59
N ASP A 167 7.72 0.10 4.40
CA ASP A 167 7.74 1.50 3.90
C ASP A 167 6.72 1.75 2.77
N ALA A 168 5.59 1.02 2.81
CA ALA A 168 4.57 1.02 1.76
C ALA A 168 3.40 2.01 2.02
N ILE A 169 3.44 2.77 3.12
CA ILE A 169 2.36 3.69 3.50
C ILE A 169 2.92 5.11 3.66
N ASP A 170 2.47 6.02 2.81
CA ASP A 170 2.78 7.44 2.89
C ASP A 170 1.75 8.19 3.73
N VAL A 171 2.21 9.20 4.48
CA VAL A 171 1.36 10.22 5.11
C VAL A 171 1.81 11.59 4.59
N ILE A 172 0.95 12.23 3.81
CA ILE A 172 1.27 13.45 3.08
C ILE A 172 0.31 14.55 3.51
N ASP A 173 0.86 15.65 4.04
CA ASP A 173 0.07 16.83 4.40
C ASP A 173 0.03 17.81 3.23
N GLY A 174 -1.18 18.09 2.77
CA GLY A 174 -1.50 19.20 1.86
C GLY A 174 -1.92 20.46 2.64
N PRO A 175 -2.45 21.47 1.94
CA PRO A 175 -2.87 22.73 2.55
C PRO A 175 -4.00 22.55 3.58
N ASP A 176 -4.98 21.71 3.27
CA ASP A 176 -6.23 21.52 4.01
C ASP A 176 -6.49 20.07 4.40
N LYS A 177 -5.78 19.10 3.79
CA LYS A 177 -6.00 17.68 3.97
C LYS A 177 -4.72 16.90 4.18
N ARG A 178 -4.82 15.80 4.91
CA ARG A 178 -3.80 14.75 5.00
C ARG A 178 -4.24 13.53 4.21
N ILE A 179 -3.34 13.03 3.36
CA ILE A 179 -3.52 11.82 2.58
C ILE A 179 -2.72 10.70 3.25
N VAL A 180 -3.41 9.63 3.64
CA VAL A 180 -2.80 8.35 4.04
C VAL A 180 -2.91 7.41 2.85
N ARG A 181 -1.80 7.00 2.26
CA ARG A 181 -1.78 6.25 0.99
C ARG A 181 -0.98 4.97 1.12
N VAL A 182 -1.55 3.86 0.69
CA VAL A 182 -0.88 2.54 0.65
C VAL A 182 -0.49 2.24 -0.79
N ASN A 183 0.76 1.82 -1.01
CA ASN A 183 1.27 1.35 -2.29
C ASN A 183 1.33 -0.18 -2.32
N TYR A 184 0.44 -0.82 -3.09
CA TYR A 184 0.37 -2.27 -3.22
C TYR A 184 1.55 -2.87 -3.99
N GLY A 185 2.22 -2.08 -4.83
CA GLY A 185 3.47 -2.50 -5.46
C GLY A 185 4.65 -2.62 -4.49
N HIS A 186 4.47 -2.22 -3.24
CA HIS A 186 5.49 -2.27 -2.18
C HIS A 186 4.99 -3.01 -0.93
N CYS A 187 3.68 -2.98 -0.65
CA CYS A 187 3.08 -3.64 0.51
C CYS A 187 3.28 -5.16 0.52
N SER A 188 3.87 -5.70 1.59
CA SER A 188 4.03 -7.14 1.83
C SER A 188 2.78 -7.83 2.43
N PHE A 189 1.68 -7.11 2.60
CA PHE A 189 0.41 -7.61 3.14
C PHE A 189 0.53 -8.30 4.53
N CYS A 190 1.45 -7.83 5.38
CA CYS A 190 1.70 -8.42 6.71
C CYS A 190 0.62 -8.12 7.77
N ALA A 191 -0.30 -7.18 7.49
CA ALA A 191 -1.38 -6.70 8.37
C ALA A 191 -0.96 -5.93 9.64
N VAL A 192 0.33 -5.65 9.88
CA VAL A 192 0.77 -4.88 11.05
C VAL A 192 0.08 -3.50 11.14
N CYS A 193 -0.16 -2.85 9.99
CA CYS A 193 -0.89 -1.57 9.93
C CYS A 193 -2.36 -1.67 10.39
N GLN A 194 -3.01 -2.82 10.20
CA GLN A 194 -4.36 -3.09 10.71
C GLN A 194 -4.31 -3.31 12.22
N ASP A 195 -3.39 -4.16 12.67
CA ASP A 195 -3.32 -4.60 14.07
C ASP A 195 -2.95 -3.44 15.01
N GLU A 196 -2.11 -2.51 14.55
CA GLU A 196 -1.66 -1.33 15.31
C GLU A 196 -2.55 -0.09 15.12
N CYS A 197 -3.61 -0.16 14.30
CA CYS A 197 -4.47 0.99 14.06
C CYS A 197 -5.28 1.33 15.34
N PRO A 198 -5.07 2.50 15.98
CA PRO A 198 -5.69 2.80 17.28
C PRO A 198 -7.22 2.95 17.20
N THR A 199 -7.76 3.21 16.01
CA THR A 199 -9.19 3.33 15.75
C THR A 199 -9.77 2.16 14.97
N GLN A 200 -8.96 1.12 14.67
CA GLN A 200 -9.37 -0.04 13.87
C GLN A 200 -9.98 0.37 12.51
N ALA A 201 -9.41 1.41 11.89
CA ALA A 201 -9.90 1.99 10.65
C ALA A 201 -9.37 1.28 9.38
N ILE A 202 -8.42 0.38 9.52
CA ILE A 202 -7.81 -0.37 8.41
C ILE A 202 -8.25 -1.81 8.54
N ARG A 203 -8.73 -2.40 7.43
CA ARG A 203 -9.02 -3.83 7.34
C ARG A 203 -8.42 -4.38 6.05
N LEU A 204 -7.64 -5.44 6.14
CA LEU A 204 -7.21 -6.20 4.97
C LEU A 204 -8.36 -7.11 4.53
N THR A 205 -8.69 -7.04 3.26
CA THR A 205 -9.83 -7.77 2.67
C THR A 205 -9.38 -9.11 2.09
N ARG A 206 -10.33 -9.83 1.50
CA ARG A 206 -10.07 -11.03 0.70
C ARG A 206 -9.82 -10.73 -0.79
N GLU A 207 -9.79 -9.45 -1.17
CA GLU A 207 -9.52 -9.03 -2.55
C GLU A 207 -8.02 -9.12 -2.83
N TYR A 208 -7.64 -10.08 -3.67
CA TYR A 208 -6.26 -10.33 -4.09
C TYR A 208 -6.00 -9.93 -5.54
N HIS A 209 -7.05 -9.66 -6.30
CA HIS A 209 -6.95 -9.35 -7.73
C HIS A 209 -6.67 -7.86 -7.91
N LEU A 210 -5.38 -7.52 -8.06
CA LEU A 210 -4.89 -6.14 -8.08
C LEU A 210 -4.16 -5.79 -9.40
N VAL A 211 -4.44 -6.53 -10.48
CA VAL A 211 -3.83 -6.28 -11.78
C VAL A 211 -4.11 -4.86 -12.25
N THR A 212 -3.12 -4.23 -12.88
CA THR A 212 -3.27 -2.91 -13.47
C THR A 212 -2.37 -2.72 -14.68
N ASN A 213 -2.75 -1.81 -15.58
CA ASN A 213 -1.90 -1.34 -16.68
C ASN A 213 -1.04 -0.12 -16.31
N ASN A 214 -1.21 0.44 -15.11
CA ASN A 214 -0.47 1.61 -14.65
C ASN A 214 -0.04 1.40 -13.20
N ARG A 215 1.27 1.39 -12.94
CA ARG A 215 1.81 1.25 -11.59
C ARG A 215 1.26 2.30 -10.62
N GLN A 216 0.94 3.51 -11.08
CA GLN A 216 0.39 4.56 -10.21
C GLN A 216 -1.00 4.22 -9.66
N THR A 217 -1.75 3.31 -10.29
CA THR A 217 -3.06 2.89 -9.77
C THR A 217 -2.97 1.69 -8.83
N THR A 218 -1.76 1.22 -8.52
CA THR A 218 -1.52 0.25 -7.43
C THR A 218 -1.64 0.88 -6.04
N MET A 219 -2.23 2.06 -5.93
CA MET A 219 -2.33 2.81 -4.68
C MET A 219 -3.78 2.99 -4.25
N VAL A 220 -4.04 2.91 -2.95
CA VAL A 220 -5.29 3.35 -2.32
C VAL A 220 -5.00 4.49 -1.38
N SER A 221 -5.89 5.47 -1.29
CA SER A 221 -5.75 6.59 -0.37
C SER A 221 -6.99 6.79 0.50
N ASN A 222 -6.75 7.31 1.69
CA ASN A 222 -7.75 7.89 2.57
C ASN A 222 -7.36 9.34 2.87
N GLU A 223 -8.32 10.25 2.77
CA GLU A 223 -8.13 11.67 3.08
C GLU A 223 -8.78 12.00 4.43
N VAL A 224 -8.15 12.88 5.18
CA VAL A 224 -8.73 13.48 6.39
C VAL A 224 -8.47 14.99 6.39
N ASP A 225 -9.41 15.75 6.92
CA ASP A 225 -9.28 17.21 7.00
C ASP A 225 -8.30 17.63 8.09
N LEU A 226 -7.48 18.62 7.77
CA LEU A 226 -6.53 19.25 8.68
C LEU A 226 -7.13 20.48 9.33
N LEU A 227 -6.91 20.60 10.63
CA LEU A 227 -7.27 21.77 11.41
C LEU A 227 -6.20 22.87 11.28
N SER A 228 -6.66 24.11 11.10
CA SER A 228 -5.84 25.32 11.19
C SER A 228 -5.56 25.76 12.63
N CYS A 229 -4.35 26.25 12.86
CA CYS A 229 -3.95 26.85 14.13
C CYS A 229 -4.73 28.13 14.41
N SER A 230 -5.31 28.25 15.60
CA SER A 230 -6.05 29.45 16.02
C SER A 230 -5.19 30.71 16.18
N VAL A 231 -3.86 30.59 16.15
CA VAL A 231 -2.92 31.71 16.32
C VAL A 231 -2.31 32.17 14.99
N CYS A 232 -1.77 31.24 14.19
CA CYS A 232 -1.09 31.58 12.94
C CYS A 232 -1.87 31.21 11.67
N GLY A 233 -3.00 30.51 11.79
CA GLY A 233 -3.78 30.03 10.64
C GLY A 233 -3.22 28.81 9.91
N GLY A 234 -1.95 28.44 10.13
CA GLY A 234 -1.33 27.28 9.48
C GLY A 234 -1.96 25.95 9.91
N THR A 235 -2.14 25.03 8.97
CA THR A 235 -2.62 23.66 9.23
C THR A 235 -1.53 22.78 9.83
N PHE A 236 -1.91 21.87 10.75
CA PHE A 236 -0.90 21.10 11.48
C PHE A 236 -1.33 19.73 12.02
N ILE A 237 -2.62 19.43 12.12
CA ILE A 237 -3.11 18.17 12.69
C ILE A 237 -4.49 17.80 12.13
N PRO A 238 -4.81 16.51 11.96
CA PRO A 238 -6.15 16.11 11.56
C PRO A 238 -7.21 16.50 12.58
N GLU A 239 -8.36 16.99 12.11
CA GLU A 239 -9.47 17.39 12.98
C GLU A 239 -10.01 16.20 13.79
N LYS A 240 -10.24 15.06 13.11
CA LYS A 240 -10.68 13.81 13.74
C LYS A 240 -9.72 13.31 14.83
N GLN A 241 -8.42 13.64 14.74
CA GLN A 241 -7.45 13.29 15.77
C GLN A 241 -7.60 14.13 17.04
N ILE A 242 -7.96 15.41 16.89
CA ILE A 242 -8.28 16.29 18.02
C ILE A 242 -9.52 15.78 18.75
N ASP A 243 -10.57 15.46 18.01
CA ASP A 243 -11.83 14.96 18.57
C ASP A 243 -11.65 13.64 19.31
N TRP A 244 -10.91 12.70 18.69
CA TRP A 244 -10.58 11.42 19.31
C TRP A 244 -9.79 11.60 20.61
N ALA A 245 -8.80 12.49 20.62
CA ALA A 245 -7.99 12.75 21.80
C ALA A 245 -8.80 13.45 22.90
N LEU A 246 -9.63 14.44 22.55
CA LEU A 246 -10.50 15.13 23.51
C LEU A 246 -11.45 14.14 24.19
N LYS A 247 -12.16 13.31 23.41
CA LYS A 247 -13.07 12.27 23.93
C LYS A 247 -12.35 11.34 24.91
N ARG A 248 -11.15 10.85 24.56
CA ARG A 248 -10.38 9.97 25.44
C ARG A 248 -9.96 10.64 26.75
N ILE A 249 -9.52 11.89 26.68
CA ILE A 249 -9.11 12.65 27.87
C ILE A 249 -10.30 12.87 28.80
N THR A 250 -11.41 13.38 28.26
CA THR A 250 -12.55 13.88 29.05
C THR A 250 -13.56 12.81 29.42
N THR A 251 -13.60 11.67 28.73
CA THR A 251 -14.61 10.62 28.94
C THR A 251 -13.99 9.32 29.44
N GLU A 252 -12.84 8.91 28.89
CA GLU A 252 -12.28 7.59 29.18
C GLU A 252 -11.19 7.60 30.26
N LYS A 253 -10.35 8.64 30.29
CA LYS A 253 -9.19 8.70 31.19
C LYS A 253 -9.45 9.53 32.44
N VAL A 254 -10.00 10.74 32.30
CA VAL A 254 -10.26 11.64 33.42
C VAL A 254 -11.63 12.31 33.24
N PRO A 255 -12.73 11.65 33.63
CA PRO A 255 -14.10 12.18 33.49
C PRO A 255 -14.31 13.58 34.10
N ALA A 256 -13.54 13.92 35.14
CA ALA A 256 -13.57 15.25 35.77
C ALA A 256 -13.15 16.39 34.83
N TYR A 257 -12.45 16.09 33.73
CA TYR A 257 -12.04 17.09 32.74
C TYR A 257 -13.15 17.46 31.75
N SER A 258 -14.30 16.78 31.79
CA SER A 258 -15.45 17.09 30.93
C SER A 258 -15.94 18.55 31.07
N GLU A 259 -15.89 19.11 32.28
CA GLU A 259 -16.20 20.53 32.55
C GLU A 259 -15.26 21.51 31.80
N PHE A 260 -14.05 21.06 31.47
CA PHE A 260 -13.00 21.86 30.83
C PHE A 260 -12.88 21.58 29.32
N SER A 261 -13.83 20.85 28.73
CA SER A 261 -13.72 20.37 27.33
C SER A 261 -13.43 21.49 26.33
N ASN A 262 -14.11 22.64 26.46
CA ASN A 262 -13.90 23.79 25.57
C ASN A 262 -12.50 24.41 25.72
N GLU A 263 -11.98 24.49 26.94
CA GLU A 263 -10.67 25.07 27.22
C GLU A 263 -9.54 24.13 26.74
N ILE A 264 -9.72 22.82 26.96
CA ILE A 264 -8.82 21.79 26.43
C ILE A 264 -8.82 21.83 24.90
N LEU A 265 -10.00 21.85 24.27
CA LEU A 265 -10.13 21.95 22.82
C LEU A 265 -9.43 23.20 22.30
N SER A 266 -9.69 24.38 22.88
CA SER A 266 -9.04 25.64 22.50
C SER A 266 -7.51 25.54 22.56
N ALA A 267 -6.95 24.92 23.62
CA ALA A 267 -5.52 24.69 23.73
C ALA A 267 -4.99 23.69 22.67
N MET A 268 -5.78 22.67 22.33
CA MET A 268 -5.45 21.68 21.30
C MET A 268 -5.45 22.27 19.88
N LYS A 269 -6.20 23.35 19.61
CA LYS A 269 -6.20 24.07 18.32
C LYS A 269 -4.97 24.95 18.08
N ILE A 270 -3.94 24.90 18.94
CA ILE A 270 -2.70 25.68 18.78
C ILE A 270 -1.56 24.75 18.34
N CYS A 271 -0.93 25.08 17.20
CA CYS A 271 0.19 24.30 16.66
C CYS A 271 1.43 24.31 17.58
N MET A 272 2.33 23.35 17.36
CA MET A 272 3.52 23.18 18.21
C MET A 272 4.42 24.41 18.27
N VAL A 273 4.51 25.19 17.19
CA VAL A 273 5.33 26.41 17.13
C VAL A 273 4.68 27.52 17.96
N CYS A 274 3.41 27.84 17.69
CA CYS A 274 2.68 28.88 18.41
C CYS A 274 2.53 28.56 19.90
N ARG A 275 2.42 27.27 20.27
CA ARG A 275 2.30 26.84 21.66
C ARG A 275 3.53 27.20 22.51
N ARG A 276 4.70 27.43 21.90
CA ARG A 276 5.96 27.79 22.59
C ARG A 276 6.11 29.29 22.89
N SER A 277 5.14 30.13 22.51
CA SER A 277 5.19 31.56 22.88
C SER A 277 4.99 31.75 24.39
N ILE A 278 5.63 32.77 24.98
CA ILE A 278 5.54 33.04 26.42
C ILE A 278 4.08 33.20 26.88
N LYS A 279 3.26 33.89 26.07
CA LYS A 279 1.83 34.09 26.34
C LYS A 279 1.10 32.74 26.41
N ASN A 280 1.24 31.91 25.38
CA ASN A 280 0.51 30.64 25.27
C ASN A 280 0.99 29.62 26.32
N ILE A 281 2.27 29.65 26.70
CA ILE A 281 2.80 28.83 27.81
C ILE A 281 2.14 29.22 29.13
N ARG A 282 1.98 30.52 29.42
CA ARG A 282 1.32 30.99 30.66
C ARG A 282 -0.14 30.56 30.71
N GLU A 283 -0.85 30.69 29.59
CA GLU A 283 -2.25 30.25 29.47
C GLU A 283 -2.39 28.73 29.65
N ALA A 284 -1.54 27.94 28.99
CA ALA A 284 -1.53 26.49 29.14
C ALA A 284 -1.22 26.06 30.58
N LYS A 285 -0.26 26.70 31.27
CA LYS A 285 0.03 26.42 32.68
C LYS A 285 -1.16 26.70 33.59
N ARG A 286 -1.87 27.81 33.39
CA ARG A 286 -3.09 28.12 34.17
C ARG A 286 -4.16 27.06 34.00
N LEU A 287 -4.39 26.59 32.77
CA LEU A 287 -5.31 25.49 32.50
C LEU A 287 -4.88 24.21 33.22
N LEU A 288 -3.61 23.81 33.10
CA LEU A 288 -3.07 22.62 33.77
C LEU A 288 -3.19 22.67 35.29
N THR A 289 -2.97 23.84 35.92
CA THR A 289 -3.18 24.02 37.36
C THR A 289 -4.64 23.74 37.75
N ARG A 290 -5.61 24.36 37.06
CA ARG A 290 -7.05 24.16 37.32
C ARG A 290 -7.48 22.71 37.11
N LEU A 291 -6.99 22.06 36.05
CA LEU A 291 -7.22 20.64 35.81
C LEU A 291 -6.67 19.78 36.97
N SER A 292 -5.46 20.07 37.44
CA SER A 292 -4.86 19.35 38.56
C SER A 292 -5.59 19.56 39.89
N GLU A 293 -6.08 20.77 40.16
CA GLU A 293 -6.86 21.08 41.36
C GLU A 293 -8.16 20.26 41.38
N LYS A 294 -8.88 20.24 40.25
CA LYS A 294 -10.12 19.49 40.10
C LYS A 294 -9.97 18.00 40.42
N VAL A 295 -8.89 17.36 39.95
CA VAL A 295 -8.64 15.92 40.19
C VAL A 295 -8.19 15.65 41.61
N ARG A 296 -7.48 16.59 42.24
CA ARG A 296 -7.02 16.47 43.62
C ARG A 296 -8.11 16.78 44.65
N GLY A 297 -9.28 17.27 44.22
CA GLY A 297 -10.42 17.54 45.09
C GLY A 297 -10.24 18.77 46.00
N PHE A 298 -9.41 19.73 45.59
CA PHE A 298 -9.29 21.04 46.23
C PHE A 298 -10.36 22.02 45.74
#